data_AF-A0A7S0MB53-F1
#
_entry.id   AF-A0A7S0MB53-F1
#
_cell.length_a   1.000
_cell.length_b   1.000
_cell.length_c   1.000
_cell.angle_alpha   90.00
_cell.angle_beta   90.00
_cell.angle_gamma   90.00
#
_symmetry.space_group_name_H-M   'P 1'
#
loop_
_entity.id
_entity.type
_entity.pdbx_description
1 polymer ?
#
loop_
_entity_poly.entity_id
_entity_poly.type
_entity_poly.pdbx_seq_one_letter_code
_entity_poly.pdbx_strand_id
1 'polypeptide(L)'
;LLAAVRTAGQPARMGIYHSGTSTVRPVRWSETGDAVVKFWKRSPSARSGQRCSYRMVSGLWAYRAAYLTSVALPAALVAAHARIAPNDPAAQRRVSDMRKVTVRSRLLEETFRHFVNNEWFFDATGTLGLESMLGDAEERARFGVDPSGIDWQGYLADFQYGLQRWVLKDSIFP
;
A
#
# COMPACT_ATOMS: atom_id res chain seq x y z
N LEU A 1 -19.25 -8.84 25.86
CA LEU A 1 -19.51 -7.89 26.98
C LEU A 1 -18.93 -8.36 28.32
N LEU A 2 -18.95 -9.66 28.63
CA LEU A 2 -18.40 -10.22 29.88
C LEU A 2 -16.89 -9.99 30.08
N ALA A 3 -16.09 -10.00 29.00
CA ALA A 3 -14.65 -9.73 29.08
C ALA A 3 -14.33 -8.29 29.55
N ALA A 4 -15.06 -7.28 29.02
CA ALA A 4 -14.92 -5.89 29.43
C ALA A 4 -15.37 -5.66 30.89
N VAL A 5 -16.36 -6.42 31.36
CA VAL A 5 -16.86 -6.36 32.74
C VAL A 5 -15.83 -6.94 33.73
N ARG A 6 -15.07 -7.98 33.35
CA ARG A 6 -14.01 -8.55 34.21
C ARG A 6 -12.85 -7.59 34.46
N THR A 7 -12.59 -6.66 33.55
CA THR A 7 -11.56 -5.62 33.70
C THR A 7 -12.04 -4.35 34.41
N ALA A 8 -13.35 -4.20 34.65
CA ALA A 8 -13.95 -2.95 35.14
C ALA A 8 -13.70 -2.61 36.63
N GLY A 9 -12.98 -3.46 37.37
CA GLY A 9 -12.74 -3.31 38.81
C GLY A 9 -11.27 -3.24 39.25
N GLN A 10 -10.31 -3.28 38.33
CA GLN A 10 -8.88 -3.15 38.66
C GLN A 10 -8.41 -1.70 38.46
N PRO A 11 -7.53 -1.14 39.33
CA PRO A 11 -6.99 0.19 39.14
C PRO A 11 -6.33 0.28 37.76
N ALA A 12 -6.84 1.20 36.95
CA ALA A 12 -6.82 1.14 35.49
C ALA A 12 -5.40 1.23 34.89
N ARG A 13 -4.79 0.08 34.60
CA ARG A 13 -3.97 -0.04 33.40
C ARG A 13 -4.94 -0.30 32.24
N MET A 14 -5.28 0.73 31.49
CA MET A 14 -6.03 0.59 30.24
C MET A 14 -5.23 -0.36 29.33
N GLY A 15 -5.71 -1.60 29.20
CA GLY A 15 -5.13 -2.56 28.26
C GLY A 15 -5.42 -2.09 26.84
N ILE A 16 -4.38 -1.70 26.12
CA ILE A 16 -4.49 -1.40 24.69
C ILE A 16 -4.39 -2.73 23.94
N TYR A 17 -5.46 -3.11 23.27
CA TYR A 17 -5.51 -4.26 22.39
C TYR A 17 -5.53 -3.76 20.95
N HIS A 18 -4.63 -4.27 20.11
CA HIS A 18 -4.66 -4.02 18.67
C HIS A 18 -5.07 -5.30 17.94
N SER A 19 -5.69 -5.15 16.78
CA SER A 19 -5.92 -6.28 15.87
C SER A 19 -5.00 -6.11 14.69
N GLY A 20 -4.08 -7.05 14.51
CA GLY A 20 -3.10 -7.03 13.43
C GLY A 20 -2.69 -8.45 13.07
N THR A 21 -2.58 -8.75 11.78
CA THR A 21 -2.15 -10.08 11.33
C THR A 21 -0.64 -10.26 11.38
N SER A 22 0.14 -9.23 11.69
CA SER A 22 1.60 -9.24 11.49
C SER A 22 2.31 -10.42 12.16
N THR A 23 1.85 -10.89 13.32
CA THR A 23 2.45 -12.00 14.06
C THR A 23 1.80 -13.36 13.80
N VAL A 24 0.66 -13.41 13.10
CA VAL A 24 -0.12 -14.65 12.86
C VAL A 24 -0.16 -15.00 11.37
N ARG A 25 -0.45 -14.01 10.54
CA ARG A 25 -0.53 -14.09 9.08
C ARG A 25 -0.04 -12.78 8.43
N PRO A 26 1.27 -12.49 8.45
CA PRO A 26 1.81 -11.28 7.85
C PRO A 26 1.57 -11.26 6.33
N VAL A 27 1.26 -10.09 5.78
CA VAL A 27 1.21 -9.86 4.33
C VAL A 27 2.58 -9.38 3.85
N ARG A 28 3.09 -9.99 2.78
CA ARG A 28 4.36 -9.57 2.19
C ARG A 28 4.15 -8.38 1.27
N TRP A 29 5.12 -7.47 1.21
CA TRP A 29 5.09 -6.35 0.25
C TRP A 29 4.91 -6.83 -1.20
N SER A 30 5.43 -8.01 -1.57
CA SER A 30 5.34 -8.56 -2.92
C SER A 30 3.91 -8.96 -3.26
N GLU A 31 3.24 -9.62 -2.31
CA GLU A 31 1.83 -10.01 -2.44
C GLU A 31 0.94 -8.77 -2.59
N THR A 32 1.23 -7.72 -1.82
CA THR A 32 0.55 -6.43 -1.95
C THR A 32 0.75 -5.82 -3.33
N GLY A 33 2.01 -5.74 -3.79
CA GLY A 33 2.34 -5.21 -5.11
C GLY A 33 1.69 -5.98 -6.25
N ASP A 34 1.70 -7.31 -6.18
CA ASP A 34 1.10 -8.19 -7.19
C ASP A 34 -0.42 -8.05 -7.24
N ALA A 35 -1.09 -7.98 -6.09
CA ALA A 35 -2.54 -7.76 -6.01
C ALA A 35 -2.94 -6.42 -6.65
N VAL A 36 -2.19 -5.35 -6.34
CA VAL A 36 -2.42 -4.02 -6.90
C VAL A 36 -2.22 -4.03 -8.41
N VAL A 37 -1.09 -4.57 -8.90
CA VAL A 37 -0.82 -4.65 -10.34
C VAL A 37 -1.89 -5.48 -11.06
N LYS A 38 -2.30 -6.61 -10.49
CA LYS A 38 -3.35 -7.47 -11.06
C LYS A 38 -4.67 -6.72 -11.20
N PHE A 39 -5.08 -5.97 -10.17
CA PHE A 39 -6.28 -5.14 -10.23
C PHE A 39 -6.20 -4.09 -11.34
N TRP A 40 -5.14 -3.27 -11.36
CA TRP A 40 -5.02 -2.16 -12.32
C TRP A 40 -4.76 -2.61 -13.76
N LYS A 41 -4.24 -3.82 -13.98
CA LYS A 41 -4.18 -4.44 -15.31
C LYS A 41 -5.55 -4.88 -15.80
N ARG A 42 -6.43 -5.35 -14.91
CA ARG A 42 -7.81 -5.75 -15.23
C ARG A 42 -8.72 -4.54 -15.42
N SER A 43 -8.55 -3.51 -14.60
CA SER A 43 -9.35 -2.28 -14.59
C SER A 43 -8.46 -1.04 -14.75
N PRO A 44 -7.87 -0.81 -15.93
CA PRO A 44 -7.04 0.37 -16.16
C PRO A 44 -7.89 1.65 -16.10
N SER A 45 -7.37 2.68 -15.42
CA SER A 45 -8.03 4.00 -15.42
C SER A 45 -7.94 4.65 -16.80
N ALA A 46 -9.01 5.31 -17.24
CA ALA A 46 -9.01 6.13 -18.45
C ALA A 46 -8.00 7.29 -18.38
N ARG A 47 -7.61 7.70 -17.16
CA ARG A 47 -6.61 8.75 -16.92
C ARG A 47 -5.18 8.22 -16.95
N SER A 48 -4.98 6.91 -16.99
CA SER A 48 -3.65 6.31 -16.98
C SER A 48 -3.08 6.24 -18.40
N GLY A 49 -2.02 7.01 -18.66
CA GLY A 49 -1.27 6.93 -19.92
C GLY A 49 -0.31 5.74 -20.02
N GLN A 50 -0.12 4.98 -18.93
CA GLN A 50 0.81 3.85 -18.86
C GLN A 50 0.17 2.63 -18.21
N ARG A 51 0.67 1.44 -18.56
CA ARG A 51 0.27 0.20 -17.87
C ARG A 51 0.86 0.19 -16.46
N CYS A 52 0.04 -0.19 -15.48
CA CYS A 52 0.52 -0.38 -14.12
C CYS A 52 1.58 -1.49 -14.08
N SER A 53 2.74 -1.17 -13.50
CA SER A 53 3.82 -2.10 -13.26
C SER A 53 4.43 -1.82 -11.89
N TYR A 54 4.75 -2.89 -11.16
CA TYR A 54 5.45 -2.82 -9.89
C TYR A 54 6.63 -3.77 -9.93
N ARG A 55 7.75 -3.35 -9.36
CA ARG A 55 8.92 -4.19 -9.17
C ARG A 55 9.61 -3.78 -7.89
N MET A 56 9.67 -4.69 -6.93
CA MET A 56 10.60 -4.53 -5.82
C MET A 56 12.00 -4.93 -6.24
N VAL A 57 12.96 -4.19 -5.72
CA VAL A 57 14.38 -4.42 -5.93
C VAL A 57 15.03 -4.44 -4.55
N SER A 58 15.76 -5.50 -4.27
CA SER A 58 16.54 -5.60 -3.04
C SER A 58 17.84 -4.84 -3.19
N GLY A 59 18.13 -3.93 -2.26
CA GLY A 59 19.39 -3.21 -2.17
C GLY A 59 19.43 -1.88 -2.92
N LEU A 60 20.18 -0.93 -2.36
CA LEU A 60 20.25 0.45 -2.81
C LEU A 60 20.81 0.60 -4.23
N TRP A 61 21.78 -0.24 -4.61
CA TRP A 61 22.38 -0.19 -5.95
C TRP A 61 21.40 -0.62 -7.05
N ALA A 62 20.67 -1.72 -6.84
CA ALA A 62 19.64 -2.16 -7.77
C ALA A 62 18.53 -1.11 -7.91
N TYR A 63 18.14 -0.47 -6.80
CA TYR A 63 17.22 0.67 -6.82
C TYR A 63 17.75 1.86 -7.62
N ARG A 64 18.98 2.31 -7.36
CA ARG A 64 19.60 3.43 -8.08
C ARG A 64 19.73 3.16 -9.58
N ALA A 65 20.14 1.94 -9.96
CA ALA A 65 20.21 1.53 -11.36
C ALA A 65 18.82 1.56 -12.01
N ALA A 66 17.81 0.99 -11.36
CA ALA A 66 16.44 1.00 -11.85
C ALA A 66 15.87 2.43 -11.99
N TYR A 67 16.12 3.29 -11.00
CA TYR A 67 15.71 4.70 -11.05
C TYR A 67 16.41 5.45 -12.18
N LEU A 68 17.71 5.22 -12.36
CA LEU A 68 18.50 5.83 -13.42
C LEU A 68 17.90 5.51 -14.79
N THR A 69 17.61 4.23 -15.05
CA THR A 69 17.10 3.79 -16.36
C THR A 69 15.64 4.17 -16.59
N SER A 70 14.80 4.11 -15.56
CA SER A 70 13.35 4.26 -15.71
C SER A 70 12.85 5.70 -15.54
N VAL A 71 13.61 6.56 -14.87
CA VAL A 71 13.19 7.93 -14.54
C VAL A 71 14.22 8.97 -14.99
N ALA A 72 15.45 8.87 -14.46
CA ALA A 72 16.42 9.95 -14.63
C ALA A 72 16.92 10.10 -16.07
N LEU A 73 17.27 9.00 -16.73
CA LEU A 73 17.76 9.00 -18.11
C LEU A 73 16.67 9.45 -19.11
N PRO A 74 15.43 8.93 -19.07
CA PRO A 74 14.34 9.45 -19.89
C PRO A 74 14.07 10.94 -19.66
N ALA A 75 14.09 11.42 -18.41
CA ALA A 75 13.90 12.83 -18.11
C ALA A 75 15.02 13.70 -18.71
N ALA A 76 16.28 13.24 -18.64
CA ALA A 76 17.42 13.93 -19.23
C ALA A 76 17.32 13.99 -20.77
N LEU A 77 16.93 12.90 -21.43
CA LEU A 77 16.74 12.84 -22.87
C LEU A 77 15.64 13.79 -23.35
N VAL A 78 14.49 13.80 -22.66
CA VAL A 78 13.38 14.70 -22.97
C VAL A 78 13.79 16.17 -22.78
N ALA A 79 14.55 16.47 -21.72
CA ALA A 79 15.08 17.81 -21.48
C ALA A 79 16.10 18.24 -22.56
N ALA A 80 16.99 17.33 -22.98
CA ALA A 80 17.93 17.60 -24.06
C ALA A 80 17.22 17.86 -25.39
N HIS A 81 16.21 17.06 -25.71
CA HIS A 81 15.39 17.25 -26.91
C HIS A 81 14.68 18.62 -26.91
N ALA A 82 14.08 19.02 -25.79
CA ALA A 82 13.40 20.31 -25.65
C ALA A 82 14.34 21.52 -25.77
N ARG A 83 15.65 21.35 -25.50
CA ARG A 83 16.66 22.40 -25.73
C ARG A 83 16.99 22.58 -27.21
N ILE A 84 16.96 21.49 -27.98
CA ILE A 84 17.22 21.50 -29.43
C ILE A 84 16.00 22.01 -30.19
N ALA A 85 14.79 21.71 -29.71
CA ALA A 85 13.52 22.16 -30.29
C ALA A 85 12.74 23.06 -29.29
N PRO A 86 13.20 24.28 -28.99
CA PRO A 86 12.61 25.13 -27.95
C PRO A 86 11.17 25.55 -28.26
N ASN A 87 10.82 25.64 -29.54
CA ASN A 87 9.50 26.06 -30.02
C ASN A 87 8.49 24.90 -30.14
N ASP A 88 8.86 23.65 -29.82
CA ASP A 88 7.92 22.53 -29.81
C ASP A 88 7.12 22.50 -28.48
N PRO A 89 5.81 22.87 -28.49
CA PRO A 89 5.00 22.85 -27.28
C PRO A 89 4.83 21.43 -26.71
N ALA A 90 4.89 20.38 -27.54
CA ALA A 90 4.80 19.00 -27.08
C ALA A 90 6.09 18.56 -26.36
N ALA A 91 7.26 19.02 -26.80
CA ALA A 91 8.52 18.82 -26.08
C ALA A 91 8.49 19.49 -24.70
N GLN A 92 8.05 20.75 -24.62
CA GLN A 92 7.94 21.47 -23.33
C GLN A 92 6.95 20.82 -22.38
N ARG A 93 5.81 20.34 -22.89
CA ARG A 93 4.82 19.59 -22.09
C ARG A 93 5.42 18.31 -21.50
N ARG A 94 6.16 17.53 -22.31
CA ARG A 94 6.84 16.31 -21.86
C ARG A 94 7.88 16.58 -20.78
N VAL A 95 8.62 17.69 -20.87
CA VAL A 95 9.55 18.13 -19.80
C VAL A 95 8.79 18.40 -18.49
N SER A 96 7.68 19.14 -18.56
CA SER A 96 6.84 19.44 -17.39
C SER A 96 6.30 18.16 -16.74
N ASP A 97 5.79 17.23 -17.54
CA ASP A 97 5.25 15.97 -17.03
C ASP A 97 6.35 15.08 -16.43
N MET A 98 7.53 14.98 -17.07
CA MET A 98 8.67 14.25 -16.50
C MET A 98 9.22 14.90 -15.24
N ARG A 99 9.18 16.23 -15.12
CA ARG A 99 9.54 16.94 -13.89
C ARG A 99 8.59 16.55 -12.75
N LYS A 100 7.28 16.49 -13.00
CA LYS A 100 6.30 16.03 -12.00
C LYS A 100 6.59 14.60 -11.56
N VAL A 101 6.88 13.70 -12.50
CA VAL A 101 7.24 12.30 -12.20
C VAL A 101 8.50 12.25 -11.33
N THR A 102 9.54 12.99 -11.69
CA THR A 102 10.82 13.02 -10.95
C THR A 102 10.63 13.51 -9.52
N VAL A 103 9.92 14.62 -9.34
CA VAL A 103 9.63 15.20 -8.01
C VAL A 103 8.81 14.23 -7.17
N ARG A 104 7.73 13.68 -7.72
CA ARG A 104 6.87 12.73 -7.00
C ARG A 104 7.62 11.45 -6.63
N SER A 105 8.47 10.95 -7.51
CA SER A 105 9.27 9.74 -7.24
C SER A 105 10.22 9.95 -6.06
N ARG A 106 10.89 11.11 -6.00
CA ARG A 106 11.78 11.47 -4.88
C ARG A 106 11.00 11.64 -3.58
N LEU A 107 9.86 12.34 -3.62
CA LEU A 107 8.99 12.50 -2.46
C LEU A 107 8.54 11.15 -1.92
N LEU A 108 8.11 10.23 -2.81
CA LEU A 108 7.74 8.87 -2.42
C LEU A 108 8.91 8.13 -1.79
N GLU A 109 10.10 8.19 -2.39
CA GLU A 109 11.29 7.57 -1.80
C GLU A 109 11.56 8.13 -0.41
N GLU A 110 11.67 9.45 -0.25
CA GLU A 110 12.01 10.09 1.01
C GLU A 110 10.97 9.79 2.11
N THR A 111 9.69 9.82 1.75
CA THR A 111 8.58 9.61 2.69
C THR A 111 8.42 8.14 3.08
N PHE A 112 8.56 7.23 2.12
CA PHE A 112 8.27 5.81 2.34
C PHE A 112 9.49 4.92 2.57
N ARG A 113 10.73 5.44 2.46
CA ARG A 113 11.96 4.66 2.66
C ARG A 113 11.94 3.87 3.96
N HIS A 114 11.51 4.49 5.07
CA HIS A 114 11.48 3.82 6.37
C HIS A 114 10.44 2.70 6.42
N PHE A 115 9.29 2.87 5.76
CA PHE A 115 8.21 1.88 5.77
C PHE A 115 8.49 0.70 4.84
N VAL A 116 9.13 0.93 3.69
CA VAL A 116 9.40 -0.12 2.69
C VAL A 116 10.63 -0.95 3.03
N ASN A 117 11.62 -0.38 3.73
CA ASN A 117 12.86 -1.08 4.07
C ASN A 117 12.83 -1.81 5.41
N ASN A 118 11.78 -1.64 6.21
CA ASN A 118 11.64 -2.30 7.51
C ASN A 118 10.38 -3.16 7.52
N GLU A 119 10.45 -4.24 8.27
CA GLU A 119 9.29 -5.07 8.59
C GLU A 119 8.67 -4.57 9.90
N TRP A 120 7.34 -4.58 9.95
CA TRP A 120 6.59 -4.05 11.08
C TRP A 120 5.77 -5.18 11.69
N PHE A 121 6.25 -5.68 12.83
CA PHE A 121 5.56 -6.68 13.61
C PHE A 121 4.90 -6.03 14.82
N PHE A 122 3.57 -6.00 14.80
CA PHE A 122 2.75 -5.57 15.93
C PHE A 122 2.35 -6.78 16.75
N ASP A 123 2.68 -6.77 18.03
CA ASP A 123 2.46 -7.90 18.94
C ASP A 123 0.97 -8.10 19.26
N ALA A 124 0.35 -9.14 18.68
CA ALA A 124 -1.06 -9.45 18.89
C ALA A 124 -1.34 -10.36 20.10
N THR A 125 -0.35 -10.65 20.96
CA THR A 125 -0.50 -11.61 22.08
C THR A 125 -1.68 -11.28 23.01
N GLY A 126 -1.88 -10.01 23.35
CA GLY A 126 -3.00 -9.58 24.20
C GLY A 126 -4.37 -9.87 23.58
N THR A 127 -4.52 -9.62 22.28
CA THR A 127 -5.77 -9.81 21.55
C THR A 127 -6.07 -11.29 21.31
N LEU A 128 -5.04 -12.08 20.99
CA LEU A 128 -5.14 -13.54 20.91
C LEU A 128 -5.49 -14.15 22.28
N GLY A 129 -4.94 -13.59 23.36
CA GLY A 129 -5.31 -13.93 24.72
C GLY A 129 -6.79 -13.68 25.01
N LEU A 130 -7.35 -12.53 24.58
CA LEU A 130 -8.79 -12.26 24.72
C LEU A 130 -9.66 -13.26 23.95
N GLU A 131 -9.29 -13.62 22.72
CA GLU A 131 -10.01 -14.62 21.93
C GLU A 131 -10.08 -15.97 22.67
N SER A 132 -9.00 -16.36 23.34
CA SER A 132 -8.96 -17.59 24.16
C SER A 132 -9.88 -17.54 25.39
N MET A 133 -10.19 -16.33 25.88
CA MET A 133 -11.08 -16.11 27.02
C MET A 133 -12.57 -16.13 26.66
N LEU A 134 -12.92 -16.01 25.38
CA LEU A 134 -14.30 -16.19 24.93
C LEU A 134 -14.66 -17.67 25.10
N GLY A 135 -15.63 -18.01 25.95
CA GLY A 135 -15.92 -19.39 26.31
C GLY A 135 -16.69 -20.15 25.22
N ASP A 136 -17.77 -19.54 24.74
CA ASP A 136 -18.75 -20.19 23.89
C ASP A 136 -18.52 -19.93 22.39
N ALA A 137 -18.85 -20.91 21.55
CA ALA A 137 -18.74 -20.78 20.10
C ALA A 137 -19.64 -19.67 19.54
N GLU A 138 -20.80 -19.42 20.17
CA GLU A 138 -21.70 -18.34 19.79
C GLU A 138 -21.12 -16.95 20.09
N GLU A 139 -20.43 -16.80 21.23
CA GLU A 139 -19.74 -15.55 21.57
C GLU A 139 -18.57 -15.29 20.62
N ARG A 140 -17.77 -16.32 20.30
CA ARG A 140 -16.70 -16.22 19.29
C ARG A 140 -17.24 -15.88 17.90
N ALA A 141 -18.38 -16.44 17.50
CA ALA A 141 -18.98 -16.10 16.20
C ALA A 141 -19.44 -14.63 16.12
N ARG A 142 -19.88 -14.04 17.24
CA ARG A 142 -20.36 -12.65 17.29
C ARG A 142 -19.26 -11.63 17.54
N PHE A 143 -18.21 -12.00 18.27
CA PHE A 143 -17.18 -11.08 18.76
C PHE A 143 -15.75 -11.54 18.45
N GLY A 144 -15.58 -12.51 17.54
CA GLY A 144 -14.27 -13.04 17.17
C GLY A 144 -13.32 -11.94 16.73
N VAL A 145 -12.14 -11.91 17.35
CA VAL A 145 -11.08 -10.92 17.11
C VAL A 145 -9.87 -11.52 16.40
N ASP A 146 -9.94 -12.80 15.98
CA ASP A 146 -8.86 -13.47 15.25
C ASP A 146 -8.63 -12.83 13.86
N PRO A 147 -7.49 -12.15 13.66
CA PRO A 147 -7.20 -11.51 12.39
C PRO A 147 -6.68 -12.52 11.34
N SER A 148 -6.40 -13.77 11.71
CA SER A 148 -5.82 -14.79 10.80
C SER A 148 -6.70 -15.11 9.58
N GLY A 149 -8.01 -14.90 9.71
CA GLY A 149 -9.00 -15.12 8.66
C GLY A 149 -9.06 -14.04 7.58
N ILE A 150 -8.29 -12.96 7.68
CA ILE A 150 -8.30 -11.88 6.69
C ILE A 150 -7.82 -12.39 5.32
N ASP A 151 -8.69 -12.28 4.32
CA ASP A 151 -8.31 -12.43 2.91
C ASP A 151 -7.65 -11.13 2.41
N TRP A 152 -6.31 -11.10 2.50
CA TRP A 152 -5.51 -9.97 2.03
C TRP A 152 -5.70 -9.68 0.54
N GLN A 153 -5.92 -10.68 -0.31
CA GLN A 153 -6.07 -10.47 -1.75
C GLN A 153 -7.40 -9.79 -2.08
N GLY A 154 -8.50 -10.27 -1.49
CA GLY A 154 -9.81 -9.64 -1.57
C GLY A 154 -9.79 -8.22 -1.01
N TYR A 155 -9.27 -8.05 0.20
CA TYR A 155 -9.15 -6.73 0.85
C TYR A 155 -8.40 -5.72 -0.02
N LEU A 156 -7.25 -6.10 -0.58
CA LEU A 156 -6.45 -5.21 -1.43
C LEU A 156 -7.17 -4.87 -2.73
N ALA A 157 -7.88 -5.82 -3.34
CA ALA A 157 -8.69 -5.57 -4.53
C ALA A 157 -9.83 -4.58 -4.25
N ASP A 158 -10.56 -4.77 -3.15
CA ASP A 158 -11.64 -3.86 -2.73
C ASP A 158 -11.12 -2.46 -2.40
N PHE A 159 -9.94 -2.38 -1.79
CA PHE A 159 -9.26 -1.11 -1.55
C PHE A 159 -8.91 -0.39 -2.87
N GLN A 160 -8.36 -1.11 -3.86
CA GLN A 160 -8.10 -0.51 -5.17
C GLN A 160 -9.38 -0.07 -5.88
N TYR A 161 -10.46 -0.86 -5.79
CA TYR A 161 -11.78 -0.49 -6.30
C TYR A 161 -12.27 0.83 -5.66
N GLY A 162 -12.17 0.94 -4.34
CA GLY A 162 -12.53 2.16 -3.61
C GLY A 162 -11.72 3.38 -4.07
N LEU A 163 -10.41 3.22 -4.24
CA LEU A 163 -9.54 4.27 -4.79
C LEU A 163 -9.97 4.69 -6.20
N GLN A 164 -10.18 3.72 -7.10
CA GLN A 164 -10.52 4.00 -8.49
C GLN A 164 -11.90 4.68 -8.60
N ARG A 165 -12.91 4.19 -7.87
CA ARG A 165 -14.27 4.73 -7.93
C ARG A 165 -14.41 6.07 -7.22
N TRP A 166 -13.89 6.21 -6.01
CA TRP A 166 -14.20 7.37 -5.16
C TRP A 166 -13.12 8.45 -5.18
N VAL A 167 -11.84 8.08 -5.29
CA VAL A 167 -10.73 9.04 -5.33
C VAL A 167 -10.48 9.50 -6.77
N LEU A 168 -10.38 8.57 -7.72
CA LEU A 168 -10.16 8.92 -9.13
C LEU A 168 -11.45 9.29 -9.88
N LYS A 169 -12.61 8.93 -9.32
CA LYS A 169 -13.93 9.17 -9.91
C LYS A 169 -14.08 8.49 -11.28
N ASP A 170 -13.51 7.31 -11.43
CA ASP A 170 -13.70 6.50 -12.63
C ASP A 170 -15.03 5.74 -12.54
N SER A 171 -15.73 5.63 -13.67
CA SER A 171 -16.99 4.91 -13.80
C SER A 171 -16.76 3.40 -13.93
N ILE A 172 -16.52 2.75 -12.79
CA ILE A 172 -16.37 1.29 -12.68
C ILE A 172 -17.55 0.67 -11.91
N PHE A 173 -17.99 -0.51 -12.36
CA PHE A 173 -19.02 -1.32 -11.71
C PHE A 173 -18.36 -2.50 -10.99
N PRO A 174 -18.94 -2.98 -9.88
CA PRO A 174 -18.41 -4.12 -9.12
C PRO A 174 -18.36 -5.41 -9.96
#